data_AF-A0A524NI36-F1
#
_entry.id   AF-A0A524NI36-F1
#
_cell.length_a   1.000
_cell.length_b   1.000
_cell.length_c   1.000
_cell.angle_alpha   90.00
_cell.angle_beta   90.00
_cell.angle_gamma   90.00
#
_symmetry.space_group_name_H-M   'P 1'
#
loop_
_entity.id
_entity.type
_entity.pdbx_description
1 polymer ?
#
loop_
_entity_poly.entity_id
_entity_poly.type
_entity_poly.pdbx_seq_one_letter_code
_entity_poly.pdbx_strand_id
1 'polypeptide(L)'
;MNLLVFLAIWAIIWYIPIPPTNFRPLSIRRLASLAIGLILFGINVLVHTPLSYFVYFLVFSRFVVAFFEYFVSMKQFKVEQFDTSVRSGQFPLFQLKFKQKRTILGFVLVAIFLVSMLGISVFGEVQRLTNANYFNGFIQQGSDLPFSTTIPDNMVRLVTQELAFSIARRHMSEFGSNAQVLDCHVTKSPEGKLVWVATIGSTNIISENYIKGFVVVDANEPAAAPQIVHSQFNVGQGLWWDRNIPFRNYIDDMSKTYGVAYPTWNIDTNQSIYVVTSYNLGFDFVRRYEPPLAYDSQGDLEYSPKSMSEIPVWMTQVYDEGWLENMIDEFGNFRRGNGFDYFAGGFLWLVPPSQDRFQMTEDTRYVVDPETKDVVALVCVNPAENQRTLSGVFKATREGVLYYDLKQSNYISGMTAE
;
A
#
# COMPACT_ATOMS: atom_id res chain seq x y z
N MET A 1 -4.87 -15.56 5.42
CA MET A 1 -5.70 -15.92 6.61
C MET A 1 -7.05 -15.23 6.46
N ASN A 2 -8.16 -15.95 6.66
CA ASN A 2 -9.51 -15.40 6.51
C ASN A 2 -9.84 -14.37 7.61
N LEU A 3 -10.45 -13.25 7.21
CA LEU A 3 -10.76 -12.13 8.10
C LEU A 3 -11.70 -12.50 9.27
N LEU A 4 -12.70 -13.35 9.05
CA LEU A 4 -13.68 -13.71 10.08
C LEU A 4 -13.06 -14.58 11.17
N VAL A 5 -12.18 -15.52 10.78
CA VAL A 5 -11.41 -16.33 11.72
C VAL A 5 -10.51 -15.42 12.57
N PHE A 6 -9.88 -14.43 11.94
CA PHE A 6 -9.02 -13.48 12.65
C PHE A 6 -9.81 -12.59 13.62
N LEU A 7 -11.00 -12.11 13.23
CA LEU A 7 -11.90 -11.36 14.10
C LEU A 7 -12.31 -12.19 15.34
N ALA A 8 -12.63 -13.47 15.17
CA ALA A 8 -13.01 -14.34 16.27
C ALA A 8 -11.86 -14.52 17.27
N ILE A 9 -10.65 -14.82 16.78
CA ILE A 9 -9.43 -14.91 17.61
C ILE A 9 -9.19 -13.58 18.34
N TRP A 10 -9.33 -12.46 17.63
CA TRP A 10 -9.13 -11.14 18.18
C TRP A 10 -10.10 -10.80 19.31
N ALA A 11 -11.40 -11.03 19.10
CA ALA A 11 -12.42 -10.79 20.10
C ALA A 11 -12.15 -11.58 21.39
N ILE A 12 -11.68 -12.83 21.26
CA ILE A 12 -11.28 -13.67 22.40
C ILE A 12 -10.08 -13.05 23.13
N ILE A 13 -9.00 -12.71 22.42
CA ILE A 13 -7.78 -12.12 23.01
C ILE A 13 -8.10 -10.81 23.72
N TRP A 14 -8.89 -9.95 23.10
CA TRP A 14 -9.21 -8.64 23.65
C TRP A 14 -10.09 -8.73 24.90
N TYR A 15 -10.97 -9.73 24.95
CA TYR A 15 -11.84 -9.96 26.09
C TYR A 15 -11.08 -10.44 27.35
N ILE A 16 -9.89 -11.00 27.19
CA ILE A 16 -9.04 -11.43 28.31
C ILE A 16 -8.47 -10.21 29.05
N PRO A 17 -8.65 -10.10 30.38
CA PRO A 17 -8.17 -8.98 31.17
C PRO A 17 -6.64 -8.96 31.32
N ILE A 18 -6.03 -7.80 31.11
CA ILE A 18 -4.61 -7.56 31.38
C ILE A 18 -4.52 -6.33 32.29
N PRO A 19 -4.05 -6.46 33.56
CA PRO A 19 -3.65 -7.71 34.23
C PRO A 19 -4.84 -8.64 34.57
N PRO A 20 -4.59 -9.94 34.80
CA PRO A 20 -5.63 -10.88 35.20
C PRO A 20 -6.27 -10.41 36.53
N THR A 21 -7.57 -10.15 36.47
CA THR A 21 -8.41 -9.71 37.59
C THR A 21 -9.60 -10.66 37.71
N ASN A 22 -10.33 -10.60 38.83
CA ASN A 22 -11.53 -11.43 39.03
C ASN A 22 -12.49 -11.27 37.85
N PHE A 23 -12.55 -12.30 37.01
CA PHE A 23 -13.21 -12.26 35.72
C PHE A 23 -14.72 -12.28 35.92
N ARG A 24 -15.38 -11.15 35.62
CA ARG A 24 -16.84 -11.06 35.54
C ARG A 24 -17.22 -10.84 34.08
N PRO A 25 -17.68 -11.88 33.36
CA PRO A 25 -17.88 -11.82 31.92
C PRO A 25 -18.86 -10.69 31.52
N LEU A 26 -19.94 -10.52 32.27
CA LEU A 26 -20.98 -9.53 31.95
C LEU A 26 -20.74 -8.14 32.57
N SER A 27 -19.50 -7.80 32.92
CA SER A 27 -19.24 -6.44 33.41
C SER A 27 -19.31 -5.42 32.27
N ILE A 28 -20.04 -4.31 32.49
CA ILE A 28 -20.20 -3.21 31.50
C ILE A 28 -18.83 -2.72 31.00
N ARG A 29 -17.82 -2.67 31.88
CA ARG A 29 -16.45 -2.28 31.51
C ARG A 29 -15.81 -3.23 30.49
N ARG A 30 -16.10 -4.53 30.56
CA ARG A 30 -15.57 -5.52 29.61
C ARG A 30 -16.29 -5.45 28.27
N LEU A 31 -17.60 -5.23 28.27
CA LEU A 31 -18.36 -5.00 27.04
C LEU A 31 -17.90 -3.71 26.34
N ALA A 32 -17.66 -2.63 27.09
CA ALA A 32 -17.13 -1.38 26.55
C ALA A 32 -15.71 -1.57 25.98
N SER A 33 -14.83 -2.28 26.70
CA SER A 33 -13.49 -2.60 26.21
C SER A 33 -13.56 -3.42 24.91
N LEU A 34 -14.37 -4.48 24.88
CA LEU A 34 -14.58 -5.29 23.67
C LEU A 34 -15.12 -4.45 22.50
N ALA A 35 -16.08 -3.57 22.75
CA ALA A 35 -16.60 -2.66 21.72
C ALA A 35 -15.50 -1.77 21.12
N ILE A 36 -14.61 -1.22 21.96
CA ILE A 36 -13.43 -0.47 21.48
C ILE A 36 -12.53 -1.36 20.62
N GLY A 37 -12.25 -2.60 21.05
CA GLY A 37 -11.44 -3.55 20.29
C GLY A 37 -12.03 -3.92 18.93
N LEU A 38 -13.35 -4.07 18.86
CA LEU A 38 -14.08 -4.33 17.61
C LEU A 38 -14.09 -3.10 16.69
N ILE A 39 -14.24 -1.89 17.23
CA ILE A 39 -14.15 -0.65 16.45
C ILE A 39 -12.74 -0.50 15.86
N LEU A 40 -11.69 -0.68 16.67
CA LEU A 40 -10.30 -0.61 16.20
C LEU A 40 -10.00 -1.66 15.12
N PHE A 41 -10.54 -2.87 15.28
CA PHE A 41 -10.47 -3.90 14.25
C PHE A 41 -11.16 -3.45 12.96
N GLY A 42 -12.40 -2.95 13.05
CA GLY A 42 -13.16 -2.44 11.92
C GLY A 42 -12.44 -1.32 11.17
N ILE A 43 -11.80 -0.39 11.88
CA ILE A 43 -10.99 0.67 11.27
C ILE A 43 -9.84 0.08 10.45
N ASN A 44 -9.12 -0.92 10.96
CA ASN A 44 -8.03 -1.56 10.21
C ASN A 44 -8.52 -2.30 8.97
N VAL A 45 -9.67 -2.97 9.06
CA VAL A 45 -10.31 -3.61 7.91
C VAL A 45 -10.67 -2.59 6.85
N LEU A 46 -11.24 -1.45 7.24
CA LEU A 46 -11.65 -0.39 6.29
C LEU A 46 -10.47 0.26 5.57
N VAL A 47 -9.27 0.27 6.18
CA VAL A 47 -8.04 0.82 5.58
C VAL A 47 -7.27 -0.26 4.82
N HIS A 48 -7.78 -1.51 4.76
CA HIS A 48 -7.13 -2.66 4.12
C HIS A 48 -5.73 -2.94 4.70
N THR A 49 -5.55 -2.77 6.01
CA THR A 49 -4.24 -2.93 6.66
C THR A 49 -3.73 -4.36 6.45
N PRO A 50 -2.51 -4.56 5.90
CA PRO A 50 -1.93 -5.88 5.71
C PRO A 50 -1.77 -6.64 7.03
N LEU A 51 -1.86 -7.96 7.00
CA LEU A 51 -1.93 -8.79 8.21
C LEU A 51 -0.81 -8.54 9.22
N SER A 52 0.44 -8.36 8.77
CA SER A 52 1.56 -8.12 9.67
C SER A 52 1.35 -6.82 10.46
N TYR A 53 1.18 -5.67 9.80
CA TYR A 53 0.84 -4.40 10.45
C TYR A 53 -0.41 -4.51 11.32
N PHE A 54 -1.44 -5.23 10.85
CA PHE A 54 -2.68 -5.43 11.59
C PHE A 54 -2.40 -6.09 12.95
N VAL A 55 -1.67 -7.21 12.98
CA VAL A 55 -1.33 -7.91 14.23
C VAL A 55 -0.55 -7.01 15.18
N TYR A 56 0.47 -6.31 14.71
CA TYR A 56 1.27 -5.42 15.56
C TYR A 56 0.44 -4.26 16.13
N PHE A 57 -0.39 -3.62 15.30
CA PHE A 57 -1.29 -2.56 15.72
C PHE A 57 -2.28 -3.04 16.79
N LEU A 58 -2.85 -4.23 16.60
CA LEU A 58 -3.76 -4.83 17.56
C LEU A 58 -3.07 -5.13 18.89
N VAL A 59 -1.91 -5.78 18.87
CA VAL A 59 -1.13 -6.05 20.08
C VAL A 59 -0.82 -4.73 20.81
N PHE A 60 -0.34 -3.73 20.09
CA PHE A 60 -0.02 -2.41 20.65
C PHE A 60 -1.26 -1.73 21.26
N SER A 61 -2.36 -1.65 20.51
CA SER A 61 -3.60 -1.04 21.01
C SER A 61 -4.17 -1.79 22.21
N ARG A 62 -4.02 -3.12 22.28
CA ARG A 62 -4.43 -3.91 23.45
C ARG A 62 -3.63 -3.52 24.69
N PHE A 63 -2.32 -3.33 24.55
CA PHE A 63 -1.45 -2.89 25.64
C PHE A 63 -1.79 -1.47 26.10
N VAL A 64 -2.07 -0.56 25.16
CA VAL A 64 -2.50 0.80 25.48
C VAL A 64 -3.84 0.80 26.24
N VAL A 65 -4.82 0.00 25.80
CA VAL A 65 -6.10 -0.11 26.51
C VAL A 65 -5.91 -0.80 27.87
N ALA A 66 -5.06 -1.82 27.98
CA ALA A 66 -4.70 -2.44 29.26
C ALA A 66 -4.10 -1.42 30.23
N PHE A 67 -3.24 -0.55 29.72
CA PHE A 67 -2.65 0.54 30.47
C PHE A 67 -3.72 1.50 31.00
N PHE A 68 -4.64 1.97 30.15
CA PHE A 68 -5.74 2.82 30.60
C PHE A 68 -6.69 2.12 31.59
N GLU A 69 -7.06 0.86 31.33
CA GLU A 69 -7.86 0.06 32.26
C GLU A 69 -7.18 -0.05 33.63
N TYR A 70 -5.86 -0.25 33.64
CA TYR A 70 -5.05 -0.31 34.84
C TYR A 70 -5.09 1.02 35.62
N PHE A 71 -4.87 2.14 34.94
CA PHE A 71 -4.93 3.47 35.56
C PHE A 71 -6.31 3.80 36.13
N VAL A 72 -7.39 3.52 35.40
CA VAL A 72 -8.77 3.72 35.89
C VAL A 72 -9.10 2.79 37.05
N SER A 73 -8.48 1.60 37.11
CA SER A 73 -8.66 0.66 38.22
C SER A 73 -7.89 1.06 39.49
N MET A 74 -6.88 1.92 39.38
CA MET A 74 -6.24 2.52 40.55
C MET A 74 -7.28 3.41 41.22
N LYS A 75 -7.90 2.89 42.30
CA LYS A 75 -8.77 3.69 43.18
C LYS A 75 -8.08 5.02 43.43
N GLN A 76 -8.77 6.12 43.14
CA GLN A 76 -8.35 7.46 43.57
C GLN A 76 -7.89 7.33 45.02
N PHE A 77 -6.64 7.69 45.28
CA PHE A 77 -6.12 7.80 46.63
C PHE A 77 -7.16 8.60 47.42
N LYS A 78 -7.84 7.96 48.37
CA LYS A 78 -8.80 8.65 49.23
C LYS A 78 -8.01 9.68 50.03
N VAL A 79 -8.13 10.94 49.64
CA VAL A 79 -7.59 12.12 50.33
C VAL A 79 -8.14 12.22 51.77
N GLU A 80 -9.18 11.45 52.11
CA GLU A 80 -9.73 11.33 53.48
C GLU A 80 -8.68 10.96 54.56
N GLN A 81 -7.56 10.31 54.22
CA GLN A 81 -6.49 10.06 55.20
C GLN A 81 -5.66 11.32 55.53
N PHE A 82 -5.64 12.32 54.65
CA PHE A 82 -4.92 13.57 54.88
C PHE A 82 -5.63 14.46 55.90
N ASP A 83 -6.96 14.53 55.87
CA ASP A 83 -7.75 15.40 56.76
C ASP A 83 -7.67 14.98 58.23
N THR A 84 -7.55 13.68 58.53
CA THR A 84 -7.35 13.21 59.91
C THR A 84 -5.96 13.47 60.45
N SER A 85 -4.91 13.47 59.62
CA SER A 85 -3.53 13.72 60.08
C SER A 85 -3.27 15.18 60.44
N VAL A 86 -3.86 16.13 59.70
CA VAL A 86 -3.62 17.58 59.91
C VAL A 86 -4.25 18.08 61.21
N ARG A 87 -5.36 17.49 61.67
CA ARG A 87 -5.99 17.85 62.96
C ARG A 87 -5.24 17.37 64.21
N SER A 88 -4.25 16.49 64.09
CA SER A 88 -3.58 15.84 65.23
C SER A 88 -2.19 16.38 65.57
N GLY A 89 -1.67 17.36 64.81
CA GLY A 89 -0.34 17.96 65.07
C GLY A 89 0.85 17.02 64.92
N GLN A 90 0.63 15.75 64.55
CA GLN A 90 1.68 14.80 64.22
C GLN A 90 2.03 14.95 62.74
N PHE A 91 3.26 15.36 62.44
CA PHE A 91 3.80 15.22 61.09
C PHE A 91 3.72 13.74 60.70
N PRO A 92 2.97 13.37 59.65
CA PRO A 92 2.98 12.01 59.18
C PRO A 92 4.38 11.74 58.64
N LEU A 93 5.15 10.94 59.38
CA LEU A 93 6.25 10.19 58.78
C LEU A 93 5.61 9.45 57.60
N PHE A 94 5.91 9.91 56.39
CA PHE A 94 5.48 9.31 55.13
C PHE A 94 6.07 7.89 55.06
N GLN A 95 5.48 6.95 55.79
CA GLN A 95 5.61 5.55 55.47
C GLN A 95 4.75 5.37 54.23
N LEU A 96 5.35 5.67 53.08
CA LEU A 96 4.97 5.16 51.79
C LEU A 96 5.04 3.63 51.87
N LYS A 97 4.05 3.01 52.53
CA LYS A 97 3.65 1.64 52.27
C LYS A 97 2.96 1.67 50.91
N PHE A 98 3.75 1.97 49.88
CA PHE A 98 3.40 1.64 48.52
C PHE A 98 2.96 0.18 48.57
N LYS A 99 1.73 -0.11 48.13
CA LYS A 99 1.39 -1.47 47.72
C LYS A 99 2.28 -1.77 46.52
N GLN A 100 3.52 -2.16 46.81
CA GLN A 100 4.70 -2.16 45.94
C GLN A 100 4.45 -2.88 44.60
N LYS A 101 3.57 -3.89 44.63
CA LYS A 101 3.15 -4.65 43.44
C LYS A 101 2.42 -3.82 42.37
N ARG A 102 1.69 -2.75 42.73
CA ARG A 102 0.93 -1.93 41.78
C ARG A 102 1.79 -0.83 41.14
N THR A 103 2.62 -0.16 41.90
CA THR A 103 3.51 0.87 41.34
C THR A 103 4.53 0.27 40.36
N ILE A 104 5.07 -0.92 40.69
CA ILE A 104 5.97 -1.66 39.80
C ILE A 104 5.26 -2.05 38.51
N LEU A 105 4.02 -2.56 38.57
CA LEU A 105 3.27 -2.92 37.37
C LEU A 105 2.98 -1.71 36.47
N GLY A 106 2.65 -0.56 37.06
CA GLY A 106 2.48 0.68 36.30
C GLY A 106 3.76 1.12 35.59
N PHE A 107 4.90 1.10 36.29
CA PHE A 107 6.20 1.41 35.71
C PHE A 107 6.59 0.44 34.59
N VAL A 108 6.34 -0.85 34.78
CA VAL A 108 6.57 -1.88 33.75
C VAL A 108 5.71 -1.61 32.52
N LEU A 109 4.44 -1.24 32.67
CA LEU A 109 3.59 -0.92 31.51
C LEU A 109 4.02 0.37 30.80
N VAL A 110 4.44 1.41 31.53
CA VAL A 110 5.03 2.62 30.91
C VAL A 110 6.31 2.27 30.15
N ALA A 111 7.20 1.47 30.76
CA ALA A 111 8.43 1.04 30.12
C ALA A 111 8.15 0.21 28.85
N ILE A 112 7.21 -0.74 28.90
CA ILE A 112 6.77 -1.51 27.73
C ILE A 112 6.20 -0.57 26.66
N PHE A 113 5.39 0.42 27.03
CA PHE A 113 4.84 1.40 26.09
C PHE A 113 5.95 2.21 25.40
N LEU A 114 6.90 2.75 26.17
CA LEU A 114 8.02 3.53 25.63
C LEU A 114 8.93 2.68 24.74
N VAL A 115 9.24 1.46 25.15
CA VAL A 115 10.01 0.49 24.34
C VAL A 115 9.25 0.12 23.08
N SER A 116 7.92 -0.03 23.15
CA SER A 116 7.09 -0.31 21.96
C SER A 116 7.08 0.86 20.99
N MET A 117 6.96 2.10 21.48
CA MET A 117 7.02 3.31 20.66
C MET A 117 8.38 3.46 19.97
N LEU A 118 9.48 3.29 20.71
CA LEU A 118 10.83 3.29 20.14
C LEU A 118 11.03 2.14 19.15
N GLY A 119 10.50 0.96 19.49
CA GLY A 119 10.49 -0.20 18.64
C GLY A 119 9.84 0.08 17.29
N ILE A 120 8.67 0.72 17.26
CA ILE A 120 7.97 1.07 16.01
C ILE A 120 8.84 1.98 15.12
N SER A 121 9.46 3.02 15.68
CA SER A 121 10.31 3.94 14.92
C SER A 121 11.56 3.27 14.35
N VAL A 122 12.27 2.48 15.16
CA VAL A 122 13.47 1.76 14.71
C VAL A 122 13.10 0.68 13.70
N PHE A 123 12.00 -0.04 13.95
CA PHE A 123 11.53 -1.11 13.09
C PHE A 123 11.11 -0.58 11.71
N GLY A 124 10.52 0.61 11.63
CA GLY A 124 10.19 1.27 10.36
C GLY A 124 11.42 1.50 9.47
N GLU A 125 12.52 1.99 10.03
CA GLU A 125 13.76 2.20 9.27
C GLU A 125 14.45 0.88 8.90
N VAL A 126 14.49 -0.10 9.82
CA VAL A 126 15.00 -1.46 9.56
C VAL A 126 14.25 -2.13 8.41
N GLN A 127 12.93 -2.01 8.39
CA GLN A 127 12.09 -2.52 7.32
C GLN A 127 12.50 -1.91 5.97
N ARG A 128 12.59 -0.58 5.87
CA ARG A 128 12.86 0.10 4.60
C ARG A 128 14.24 -0.28 4.05
N LEU A 129 15.25 -0.41 4.91
CA LEU A 129 16.56 -0.93 4.50
C LEU A 129 16.49 -2.38 4.00
N THR A 130 15.69 -3.21 4.66
CA THR A 130 15.54 -4.63 4.29
C THR A 130 14.82 -4.77 2.95
N ASN A 131 13.81 -3.94 2.68
CA ASN A 131 13.17 -3.83 1.37
C ASN A 131 14.15 -3.39 0.29
N ALA A 132 14.99 -2.38 0.55
CA ALA A 132 16.03 -1.96 -0.39
C ALA A 132 16.98 -3.12 -0.74
N ASN A 133 17.40 -3.91 0.26
CA ASN A 133 18.20 -5.12 0.05
C ASN A 133 17.46 -6.19 -0.75
N TYR A 134 16.19 -6.44 -0.46
CA TYR A 134 15.36 -7.37 -1.21
C TYR A 134 15.23 -6.94 -2.68
N PHE A 135 14.94 -5.67 -2.93
CA PHE A 135 14.81 -5.12 -4.28
C PHE A 135 16.13 -5.17 -5.05
N ASN A 136 17.27 -4.99 -4.39
CA ASN A 136 18.57 -5.15 -5.02
C ASN A 136 18.81 -6.55 -5.60
N GLY A 137 18.27 -7.59 -4.97
CA GLY A 137 18.31 -8.96 -5.51
C GLY A 137 17.34 -9.21 -6.65
N PHE A 138 16.40 -8.28 -6.88
CA PHE A 138 15.37 -8.33 -7.91
C PHE A 138 15.77 -7.57 -9.17
N ILE A 139 16.59 -6.52 -9.00
CA ILE A 139 17.07 -5.68 -10.09
C ILE A 139 18.17 -6.38 -10.88
N GLN A 140 18.07 -6.29 -12.20
CA GLN A 140 19.13 -6.63 -13.15
C GLN A 140 19.79 -5.35 -13.66
N GLN A 141 21.11 -5.35 -13.83
CA GLN A 141 21.82 -4.20 -14.39
C GLN A 141 21.68 -4.22 -15.92
N GLY A 142 21.11 -3.17 -16.47
CA GLY A 142 21.10 -2.91 -17.91
C GLY A 142 22.39 -2.22 -18.35
N SER A 143 22.83 -2.49 -19.57
CA SER A 143 23.89 -1.71 -20.22
C SER A 143 23.27 -0.67 -21.15
N ASP A 144 24.00 0.42 -21.40
CA ASP A 144 23.64 1.44 -22.38
C ASP A 144 22.32 2.15 -22.06
N LEU A 145 21.49 2.42 -23.08
CA LEU A 145 20.20 3.08 -22.94
C LEU A 145 19.07 2.06 -22.74
N PRO A 146 17.95 2.45 -22.08
CA PRO A 146 16.79 1.57 -21.85
C PRO A 146 16.12 1.02 -23.12
N PHE A 147 16.37 1.67 -24.26
CA PHE A 147 15.87 1.28 -25.57
C PHE A 147 17.01 1.39 -26.59
N SER A 148 17.13 0.39 -27.46
CA SER A 148 18.11 0.40 -28.56
C SER A 148 17.61 1.19 -29.78
N THR A 149 16.30 1.47 -29.84
CA THR A 149 15.65 2.22 -30.91
C THR A 149 14.82 3.36 -30.36
N THR A 150 14.64 4.43 -31.16
CA THR A 150 13.77 5.54 -30.80
C THR A 150 12.33 5.04 -30.69
N ILE A 151 11.68 5.35 -29.56
CA ILE A 151 10.26 5.04 -29.36
C ILE A 151 9.44 5.95 -30.31
N PRO A 152 8.64 5.40 -31.23
CA PRO A 152 7.78 6.20 -32.08
C PRO A 152 6.72 6.96 -31.28
N ASP A 153 6.30 8.13 -31.75
CA ASP A 153 5.32 8.99 -31.07
C ASP A 153 4.00 8.27 -30.73
N ASN A 154 3.57 7.33 -31.59
CA ASN A 154 2.37 6.53 -31.37
C ASN A 154 2.54 5.37 -30.35
N MET A 155 3.68 5.31 -29.65
CA MET A 155 3.97 4.35 -28.57
C MET A 155 4.24 5.05 -27.23
N VAL A 156 4.18 6.39 -27.20
CA VAL A 156 4.45 7.22 -26.02
C VAL A 156 3.15 7.79 -25.47
N ARG A 157 2.87 7.57 -24.19
CA ARG A 157 1.72 8.15 -23.48
C ARG A 157 1.81 9.69 -23.44
N LEU A 158 1.01 10.37 -24.26
CA LEU A 158 0.89 11.85 -24.27
C LEU A 158 -0.30 12.34 -23.45
N VAL A 159 -1.37 11.55 -23.39
CA VAL A 159 -2.58 11.87 -22.63
C VAL A 159 -2.36 11.50 -21.17
N THR A 160 -2.61 12.45 -20.27
CA THR A 160 -2.56 12.20 -18.82
C THR A 160 -3.83 11.53 -18.32
N GLN A 161 -3.77 10.93 -17.14
CA GLN A 161 -4.93 10.30 -16.51
C GLN A 161 -6.08 11.29 -16.31
N GLU A 162 -5.77 12.53 -15.91
CA GLU A 162 -6.75 13.59 -15.67
C GLU A 162 -7.48 13.98 -16.96
N LEU A 163 -6.75 14.07 -18.07
CA LEU A 163 -7.33 14.37 -19.37
C LEU A 163 -8.23 13.22 -19.83
N ALA A 164 -7.76 11.96 -19.72
CA ALA A 164 -8.56 10.79 -20.04
C ALA A 164 -9.83 10.69 -19.17
N PHE A 165 -9.72 10.96 -17.87
CA PHE A 165 -10.84 11.00 -16.94
C PHE A 165 -11.86 12.10 -17.32
N SER A 166 -11.38 13.28 -17.70
CA SER A 166 -12.22 14.39 -18.16
C SER A 166 -12.96 14.05 -19.45
N ILE A 167 -12.29 13.41 -20.42
CA ILE A 167 -12.90 12.91 -21.65
C ILE A 167 -13.96 11.86 -21.31
N ALA A 168 -13.64 10.86 -20.49
CA ALA A 168 -14.58 9.83 -20.08
C ALA A 168 -15.85 10.40 -19.43
N ARG A 169 -15.73 11.41 -18.56
CA ARG A 169 -16.89 12.08 -17.94
C ARG A 169 -17.80 12.78 -18.93
N ARG A 170 -17.29 13.27 -20.06
CA ARG A 170 -18.12 13.88 -21.11
C ARG A 170 -18.94 12.85 -21.88
N HIS A 171 -18.48 11.62 -21.94
CA HIS A 171 -19.11 10.53 -22.69
C HIS A 171 -19.85 9.53 -21.79
N MET A 172 -19.84 9.69 -20.47
CA MET A 172 -20.51 8.77 -19.54
C MET A 172 -22.04 8.75 -19.69
N SER A 173 -22.65 9.75 -20.35
CA SER A 173 -24.10 9.80 -20.61
C SER A 173 -24.61 8.61 -21.42
N GLU A 174 -23.73 7.97 -22.21
CA GLU A 174 -24.02 6.73 -22.94
C GLU A 174 -24.41 5.56 -22.01
N PHE A 175 -24.01 5.62 -20.72
CA PHE A 175 -24.31 4.59 -19.71
C PHE A 175 -25.49 4.96 -18.79
N GLY A 176 -26.18 6.06 -19.08
CA GLY A 176 -27.33 6.56 -18.33
C GLY A 176 -27.02 7.75 -17.42
N SER A 177 -28.07 8.35 -16.87
CA SER A 177 -27.98 9.58 -16.07
C SER A 177 -27.36 9.38 -14.68
N ASN A 178 -27.32 8.16 -14.18
CA ASN A 178 -26.73 7.79 -12.90
C ASN A 178 -25.32 7.18 -13.04
N ALA A 179 -24.61 7.45 -14.14
CA ALA A 179 -23.26 6.97 -14.36
C ALA A 179 -22.20 7.83 -13.67
N GLN A 180 -21.12 7.20 -13.22
CA GLN A 180 -19.91 7.86 -12.74
C GLN A 180 -18.67 7.10 -13.20
N VAL A 181 -17.56 7.82 -13.40
CA VAL A 181 -16.26 7.19 -13.62
C VAL A 181 -15.72 6.73 -12.26
N LEU A 182 -15.49 5.43 -12.11
CA LEU A 182 -14.95 4.83 -10.89
C LEU A 182 -13.43 4.94 -10.84
N ASP A 183 -12.78 4.67 -11.97
CA ASP A 183 -11.33 4.66 -12.09
C ASP A 183 -10.87 4.77 -13.55
N CYS A 184 -9.59 5.05 -13.77
CA CYS A 184 -8.99 5.17 -15.10
C CYS A 184 -7.56 4.62 -15.11
N HIS A 185 -7.32 3.60 -15.94
CA HIS A 185 -6.04 2.87 -16.00
C HIS A 185 -5.50 2.77 -17.41
N VAL A 186 -4.17 2.73 -17.54
CA VAL A 186 -3.52 2.54 -18.84
C VAL A 186 -3.34 1.05 -19.14
N THR A 187 -3.67 0.64 -20.36
CA THR A 187 -3.45 -0.72 -20.85
C THR A 187 -3.29 -0.70 -22.37
N LYS A 188 -3.32 -1.87 -23.00
CA LYS A 188 -3.18 -2.06 -24.43
C LYS A 188 -4.53 -2.51 -25.02
N SER A 189 -4.97 -1.83 -26.08
CA SER A 189 -6.17 -2.24 -26.82
C SER A 189 -5.92 -3.55 -27.58
N PRO A 190 -6.98 -4.27 -28.02
CA PRO A 190 -6.83 -5.46 -28.86
C PRO A 190 -6.02 -5.21 -30.14
N GLU A 191 -6.07 -4.01 -30.71
CA GLU A 191 -5.30 -3.58 -31.88
C GLU A 191 -3.84 -3.24 -31.55
N GLY A 192 -3.47 -3.32 -30.28
CA GLY A 192 -2.12 -3.10 -29.79
C GLY A 192 -1.75 -1.65 -29.49
N LYS A 193 -2.73 -0.74 -29.45
CA LYS A 193 -2.51 0.66 -29.10
C LYS A 193 -2.48 0.87 -27.60
N LEU A 194 -1.69 1.82 -27.13
CA LEU A 194 -1.74 2.27 -25.73
C LEU A 194 -3.01 3.09 -25.52
N VAL A 195 -3.81 2.73 -24.52
CA VAL A 195 -5.10 3.36 -24.25
C VAL A 195 -5.30 3.56 -22.75
N TRP A 196 -6.04 4.61 -22.40
CA TRP A 196 -6.64 4.78 -21.09
C TRP A 196 -8.03 4.18 -21.08
N VAL A 197 -8.31 3.32 -20.11
CA VAL A 197 -9.61 2.67 -19.94
C VAL A 197 -10.24 3.21 -18.67
N ALA A 198 -11.24 4.06 -18.85
CA ALA A 198 -12.06 4.57 -17.77
C ALA A 198 -13.21 3.60 -17.48
N THR A 199 -13.27 3.11 -16.24
CA THR A 199 -14.30 2.20 -15.75
C THR A 199 -15.53 2.99 -15.34
N ILE A 200 -16.69 2.63 -15.88
CA ILE A 200 -17.96 3.33 -15.61
C ILE A 200 -18.84 2.47 -14.70
N GLY A 201 -19.25 3.05 -13.57
CA GLY A 201 -20.17 2.45 -12.61
C GLY A 201 -21.42 3.29 -12.41
N SER A 202 -22.30 2.83 -11.53
CA SER A 202 -23.46 3.61 -11.07
C SER A 202 -23.11 4.46 -9.84
N THR A 203 -23.76 5.61 -9.70
CA THR A 203 -23.82 6.35 -8.43
C THR A 203 -24.74 5.65 -7.42
N ASN A 204 -25.66 4.80 -7.88
CA ASN A 204 -26.52 3.99 -7.03
C ASN A 204 -25.89 2.63 -6.71
N ILE A 205 -25.01 2.64 -5.72
CA ILE A 205 -24.27 1.46 -5.25
C ILE A 205 -25.13 0.37 -4.60
N ILE A 206 -26.42 0.61 -4.32
CA ILE A 206 -27.28 -0.40 -3.67
C ILE A 206 -27.94 -1.30 -4.71
N SER A 207 -28.49 -0.72 -5.79
CA SER A 207 -29.19 -1.48 -6.83
C SER A 207 -28.33 -1.81 -8.04
N GLU A 208 -27.28 -1.01 -8.31
CA GLU A 208 -26.45 -1.13 -9.51
C GLU A 208 -24.95 -1.21 -9.15
N ASN A 209 -24.61 -2.11 -8.22
CA ASN A 209 -23.21 -2.35 -7.81
C ASN A 209 -22.46 -3.25 -8.80
N TYR A 210 -22.32 -2.79 -10.04
CA TYR A 210 -21.60 -3.46 -11.10
C TYR A 210 -21.05 -2.42 -12.09
N ILE A 211 -20.06 -2.79 -12.89
CA ILE A 211 -19.54 -1.95 -13.95
C ILE A 211 -20.49 -2.00 -15.13
N LYS A 212 -20.88 -0.82 -15.62
CA LYS A 212 -21.77 -0.66 -16.78
C LYS A 212 -21.05 -0.81 -18.11
N GLY A 213 -19.75 -0.49 -18.12
CA GLY A 213 -18.89 -0.57 -19.28
C GLY A 213 -17.66 0.29 -19.12
N PHE A 214 -17.00 0.55 -20.25
CA PHE A 214 -15.75 1.29 -20.31
C PHE A 214 -15.80 2.40 -21.34
N VAL A 215 -15.11 3.48 -21.05
CA VAL A 215 -14.74 4.50 -22.04
C VAL A 215 -13.24 4.37 -22.29
N VAL A 216 -12.89 4.00 -23.52
CA VAL A 216 -11.51 3.83 -23.96
C VAL A 216 -11.06 5.09 -24.68
N VAL A 217 -10.02 5.73 -24.15
CA VAL A 217 -9.43 6.97 -24.68
C VAL A 217 -8.04 6.64 -25.22
N ASP A 218 -7.73 7.08 -26.43
CA ASP A 218 -6.41 6.88 -27.02
C ASP A 218 -5.35 7.62 -26.16
N ALA A 219 -4.25 6.93 -25.82
CA ALA A 219 -3.22 7.50 -24.94
C ALA A 219 -2.31 8.52 -25.65
N ASN A 220 -2.40 8.63 -26.98
CA ASN A 220 -1.51 9.47 -27.80
C ASN A 220 -2.29 10.55 -28.54
N GLU A 221 -3.54 10.26 -28.93
CA GLU A 221 -4.39 11.17 -29.71
C GLU A 221 -5.59 11.68 -28.88
N PRO A 222 -5.45 12.76 -28.07
CA PRO A 222 -6.55 13.26 -27.23
C PRO A 222 -7.75 13.80 -28.03
N ALA A 223 -7.55 14.11 -29.31
CA ALA A 223 -8.60 14.60 -30.20
C ALA A 223 -9.42 13.47 -30.85
N ALA A 224 -8.94 12.22 -30.78
CA ALA A 224 -9.67 11.07 -31.29
C ALA A 224 -10.95 10.86 -30.47
N ALA A 225 -12.02 10.42 -31.14
CA ALA A 225 -13.25 10.08 -30.45
C ALA A 225 -13.01 8.85 -29.56
N PRO A 226 -13.45 8.86 -28.29
CA PRO A 226 -13.29 7.72 -27.41
C PRO A 226 -14.17 6.56 -27.88
N GLN A 227 -13.70 5.34 -27.66
CA GLN A 227 -14.45 4.12 -27.94
C GLN A 227 -15.27 3.72 -26.71
N ILE A 228 -16.55 3.48 -26.91
CA ILE A 228 -17.48 3.07 -25.86
C ILE A 228 -17.63 1.56 -25.91
N VAL A 229 -17.34 0.88 -24.80
CA VAL A 229 -17.43 -0.58 -24.68
C VAL A 229 -18.52 -0.93 -23.67
N HIS A 230 -19.63 -1.47 -24.16
CA HIS A 230 -20.75 -1.94 -23.33
C HIS A 230 -20.50 -3.37 -22.85
N SER A 231 -19.58 -3.53 -21.89
CA SER A 231 -19.30 -4.81 -21.25
C SER A 231 -19.51 -4.71 -19.75
N GLN A 232 -20.39 -5.54 -19.20
CA GLN A 232 -20.73 -5.48 -17.78
C GLN A 232 -19.84 -6.40 -16.96
N PHE A 233 -19.40 -5.90 -15.81
CA PHE A 233 -18.63 -6.68 -14.85
C PHE A 233 -19.27 -6.63 -13.48
N ASN A 234 -19.39 -7.82 -12.89
CA ASN A 234 -19.90 -8.00 -11.53
C ASN A 234 -18.91 -7.56 -10.46
N VAL A 235 -17.64 -7.37 -10.81
CA VAL A 235 -16.55 -6.97 -9.92
C VAL A 235 -15.65 -5.95 -10.61
N GLY A 236 -15.04 -5.06 -9.85
CA GLY A 236 -14.15 -4.05 -10.41
C GLY A 236 -13.57 -3.13 -9.35
N GLN A 237 -12.58 -2.31 -9.74
CA GLN A 237 -12.05 -1.28 -8.84
C GLN A 237 -13.09 -0.17 -8.61
N GLY A 238 -13.23 0.25 -7.35
CA GLY A 238 -14.12 1.36 -6.96
C GLY A 238 -15.60 0.99 -6.82
N LEU A 239 -15.97 -0.28 -7.07
CA LEU A 239 -17.28 -0.80 -6.68
C LEU A 239 -17.40 -0.88 -5.14
N TRP A 240 -18.62 -1.07 -4.64
CA TRP A 240 -18.87 -1.10 -3.20
C TRP A 240 -18.66 -2.50 -2.61
N TRP A 241 -18.00 -2.56 -1.44
CA TRP A 241 -17.83 -3.77 -0.62
C TRP A 241 -17.23 -4.96 -1.38
N ASP A 242 -17.87 -6.13 -1.35
CA ASP A 242 -17.39 -7.40 -1.92
C ASP A 242 -17.29 -7.40 -3.46
N ARG A 243 -17.88 -6.40 -4.12
CA ARG A 243 -17.70 -6.19 -5.57
C ARG A 243 -16.43 -5.42 -5.91
N ASN A 244 -15.79 -4.79 -4.91
CA ASN A 244 -14.49 -4.16 -5.08
C ASN A 244 -13.38 -5.21 -5.08
N ILE A 245 -12.71 -5.45 -6.22
CA ILE A 245 -11.75 -6.55 -6.37
C ILE A 245 -10.63 -6.52 -5.31
N PRO A 246 -9.89 -5.40 -5.10
CA PRO A 246 -8.89 -5.32 -4.05
C PRO A 246 -9.42 -5.67 -2.65
N PHE A 247 -10.61 -5.19 -2.29
CA PHE A 247 -11.19 -5.43 -0.96
C PHE A 247 -11.68 -6.87 -0.80
N ARG A 248 -12.33 -7.42 -1.84
CA ARG A 248 -12.75 -8.83 -1.87
C ARG A 248 -11.56 -9.75 -1.61
N ASN A 249 -10.48 -9.55 -2.36
CA ASN A 249 -9.28 -10.38 -2.22
C ASN A 249 -8.61 -10.19 -0.85
N TYR A 250 -8.67 -8.98 -0.29
CA TYR A 250 -8.20 -8.70 1.07
C TYR A 250 -8.99 -9.47 2.14
N ILE A 251 -10.32 -9.58 2.01
CA ILE A 251 -11.16 -10.37 2.93
C ILE A 251 -10.77 -11.85 2.87
N ASP A 252 -10.51 -12.36 1.66
CA ASP A 252 -10.15 -13.76 1.43
C ASP A 252 -8.74 -14.08 1.95
N ASP A 253 -7.76 -13.22 1.67
CA ASP A 253 -6.40 -13.36 2.18
C ASP A 253 -5.73 -12.03 2.57
N MET A 254 -5.76 -11.76 3.87
CA MET A 254 -5.13 -10.58 4.49
C MET A 254 -3.59 -10.59 4.47
N SER A 255 -2.96 -11.73 4.10
CA SER A 255 -1.49 -11.80 4.06
C SER A 255 -0.89 -11.06 2.86
N LYS A 256 -1.73 -10.78 1.85
CA LYS A 256 -1.38 -10.03 0.66
C LYS A 256 -1.95 -8.63 0.74
N THR A 257 -1.22 -7.69 0.16
CA THR A 257 -1.74 -6.38 -0.18
C THR A 257 -2.13 -6.40 -1.66
N TYR A 258 -3.33 -5.93 -1.94
CA TYR A 258 -3.83 -5.81 -3.31
C TYR A 258 -3.73 -4.36 -3.73
N GLY A 259 -3.07 -4.16 -4.86
CA GLY A 259 -2.75 -2.85 -5.41
C GLY A 259 -3.80 -2.42 -6.43
N VAL A 260 -3.30 -1.86 -7.52
CA VAL A 260 -4.11 -1.44 -8.67
C VAL A 260 -4.82 -2.62 -9.35
N ALA A 261 -6.09 -2.43 -9.68
CA ALA A 261 -6.89 -3.31 -10.51
C ALA A 261 -7.41 -2.59 -11.75
N TYR A 262 -7.12 -3.15 -12.93
CA TYR A 262 -7.40 -2.53 -14.21
C TYR A 262 -8.10 -3.50 -15.17
N PRO A 263 -9.02 -3.01 -16.02
CA PRO A 263 -9.56 -3.80 -17.12
C PRO A 263 -8.54 -3.90 -18.25
N THR A 264 -8.49 -5.06 -18.91
CA THR A 264 -7.72 -5.31 -20.13
C THR A 264 -8.45 -6.34 -21.01
N TRP A 265 -7.83 -6.78 -22.10
CA TRP A 265 -8.40 -7.78 -23.00
C TRP A 265 -7.48 -8.97 -23.12
N ASN A 266 -8.03 -10.17 -22.91
CA ASN A 266 -7.35 -11.38 -23.31
C ASN A 266 -7.32 -11.45 -24.83
N ILE A 267 -6.13 -11.34 -25.41
CA ILE A 267 -5.93 -11.32 -26.87
C ILE A 267 -6.37 -12.66 -27.49
N ASP A 268 -6.28 -13.76 -26.76
CA ASP A 268 -6.60 -15.10 -27.27
C ASP A 268 -8.12 -15.31 -27.38
N THR A 269 -8.89 -14.81 -26.41
CA THR A 269 -10.36 -14.97 -26.36
C THR A 269 -11.12 -13.74 -26.83
N ASN A 270 -10.43 -12.61 -26.99
CA ASN A 270 -10.99 -11.27 -27.22
C ASN A 270 -12.05 -10.86 -26.20
N GLN A 271 -11.94 -11.38 -24.97
CA GLN A 271 -12.82 -11.03 -23.86
C GLN A 271 -12.14 -10.02 -22.95
N SER A 272 -12.93 -9.09 -22.43
CA SER A 272 -12.46 -8.18 -21.38
C SER A 272 -12.24 -8.96 -20.08
N ILE A 273 -11.16 -8.67 -19.39
CA ILE A 273 -10.75 -9.31 -18.13
C ILE A 273 -10.31 -8.21 -17.16
N TYR A 274 -10.56 -8.41 -15.87
CA TYR A 274 -9.99 -7.57 -14.82
C TYR A 274 -8.72 -8.17 -14.25
N VAL A 275 -7.62 -7.41 -14.25
CA VAL A 275 -6.36 -7.80 -13.62
C VAL A 275 -6.20 -7.02 -12.32
N VAL A 276 -5.67 -7.66 -11.28
CA VAL A 276 -5.31 -7.02 -10.01
C VAL A 276 -3.90 -7.37 -9.62
N THR A 277 -3.10 -6.35 -9.31
CA THR A 277 -1.73 -6.51 -8.84
C THR A 277 -1.72 -6.80 -7.34
N SER A 278 -0.70 -7.51 -6.87
CA SER A 278 -0.56 -7.81 -5.45
C SER A 278 0.89 -7.96 -5.03
N TYR A 279 1.13 -7.87 -3.73
CA TYR A 279 2.40 -8.22 -3.12
C TYR A 279 2.16 -8.80 -1.73
N ASN A 280 3.06 -9.65 -1.25
CA ASN A 280 2.99 -10.22 0.09
C ASN A 280 3.77 -9.34 1.07
N LEU A 281 3.14 -8.93 2.17
CA LEU A 281 3.84 -8.28 3.27
C LEU A 281 4.11 -9.30 4.39
N GLY A 282 5.37 -9.75 4.47
CA GLY A 282 5.79 -10.68 5.52
C GLY A 282 5.71 -10.07 6.93
N PHE A 283 5.83 -10.92 7.95
CA PHE A 283 5.98 -10.46 9.34
C PHE A 283 7.33 -9.79 9.63
N ASP A 284 8.29 -9.97 8.73
CA ASP A 284 9.52 -9.17 8.64
C ASP A 284 9.31 -7.84 7.91
N PHE A 285 8.07 -7.56 7.50
CA PHE A 285 7.62 -6.37 6.77
C PHE A 285 8.32 -6.14 5.43
N VAL A 286 8.93 -7.19 4.89
CA VAL A 286 9.47 -7.16 3.54
C VAL A 286 8.33 -7.30 2.54
N ARG A 287 8.23 -6.34 1.62
CA ARG A 287 7.22 -6.30 0.55
C ARG A 287 7.67 -7.19 -0.61
N ARG A 288 7.28 -8.46 -0.60
CA ARG A 288 7.66 -9.44 -1.62
C ARG A 288 6.71 -9.40 -2.80
N TYR A 289 7.25 -9.35 -4.01
CA TYR A 289 6.46 -9.37 -5.24
C TYR A 289 5.62 -10.65 -5.34
N GLU A 290 4.39 -10.51 -5.83
CA GLU A 290 3.49 -11.61 -6.18
C GLU A 290 2.92 -11.35 -7.60
N PRO A 291 2.76 -12.39 -8.44
CA PRO A 291 2.14 -12.22 -9.75
C PRO A 291 0.69 -11.67 -9.65
N PRO A 292 0.24 -10.91 -10.66
CA PRO A 292 -1.12 -10.40 -10.69
C PRO A 292 -2.14 -11.52 -10.92
N LEU A 293 -3.37 -11.31 -10.46
CA LEU A 293 -4.50 -12.22 -10.64
C LEU A 293 -5.47 -11.66 -11.68
N ALA A 294 -6.20 -12.52 -12.38
CA ALA A 294 -7.20 -12.10 -13.35
C ALA A 294 -8.58 -12.73 -13.14
N TYR A 295 -9.60 -11.89 -13.30
CA TYR A 295 -11.01 -12.18 -13.06
C TYR A 295 -11.83 -11.95 -14.31
N ASP A 296 -12.78 -12.85 -14.55
CA ASP A 296 -13.73 -12.72 -15.65
C ASP A 296 -14.84 -11.69 -15.36
N SER A 297 -15.78 -11.55 -16.30
CA SER A 297 -16.95 -10.66 -16.15
C SER A 297 -17.88 -11.00 -14.99
N GLN A 298 -17.92 -12.26 -14.57
CA GLN A 298 -18.75 -12.72 -13.45
C GLN A 298 -18.05 -12.54 -12.10
N GLY A 299 -16.74 -12.30 -12.12
CA GLY A 299 -15.88 -12.17 -10.96
C GLY A 299 -15.30 -13.49 -10.49
N ASP A 300 -15.27 -14.51 -11.34
CA ASP A 300 -14.58 -15.76 -11.09
C ASP A 300 -13.10 -15.62 -11.48
N LEU A 301 -12.23 -16.24 -10.69
CA LEU A 301 -10.78 -16.21 -10.91
C LEU A 301 -10.45 -17.09 -12.12
N GLU A 302 -10.00 -16.47 -13.20
CA GLU A 302 -9.69 -17.15 -14.47
C GLU A 302 -8.20 -17.52 -14.57
N TYR A 303 -7.32 -16.58 -14.18
CA TYR A 303 -5.87 -16.81 -14.18
C TYR A 303 -5.22 -16.41 -12.86
N SER A 304 -4.33 -17.28 -12.38
CA SER A 304 -3.51 -17.08 -11.18
C SER A 304 -2.08 -17.60 -11.44
N PRO A 305 -1.25 -16.86 -12.18
CA PRO A 305 0.15 -17.20 -12.40
C PRO A 305 0.89 -17.40 -11.08
N LYS A 306 1.80 -18.37 -11.00
CA LYS A 306 2.62 -18.61 -9.80
C LYS A 306 4.01 -17.99 -9.89
N SER A 307 4.46 -17.67 -11.10
CA SER A 307 5.74 -17.03 -11.36
C SER A 307 5.60 -15.99 -12.48
N MET A 308 6.59 -15.11 -12.59
CA MET A 308 6.66 -14.10 -13.66
C MET A 308 6.62 -14.70 -15.07
N SER A 309 7.24 -15.86 -15.26
CA SER A 309 7.30 -16.54 -16.56
C SER A 309 5.94 -17.06 -17.03
N GLU A 310 4.97 -17.22 -16.12
CA GLU A 310 3.62 -17.69 -16.43
C GLU A 310 2.65 -16.53 -16.73
N ILE A 311 3.11 -15.28 -16.63
CA ILE A 311 2.26 -14.10 -16.82
C ILE A 311 1.96 -13.91 -18.31
N PRO A 312 0.67 -13.94 -18.73
CA PRO A 312 0.29 -13.79 -20.12
C PRO A 312 0.68 -12.43 -20.73
N VAL A 313 0.82 -12.41 -22.06
CA VAL A 313 1.27 -11.22 -22.80
C VAL A 313 0.34 -10.02 -22.60
N TRP A 314 -0.95 -10.30 -22.49
CA TRP A 314 -2.00 -9.30 -22.35
C TRP A 314 -2.11 -8.67 -20.94
N MET A 315 -1.45 -9.23 -19.92
CA MET A 315 -1.36 -8.56 -18.60
C MET A 315 -0.32 -7.45 -18.67
N THR A 316 -0.78 -6.21 -18.90
CA THR A 316 0.09 -5.07 -19.22
C THR A 316 0.81 -4.46 -18.04
N GLN A 317 0.15 -4.37 -16.88
CA GLN A 317 0.77 -3.89 -15.64
C GLN A 317 1.05 -5.10 -14.73
N VAL A 318 2.32 -5.52 -14.74
CA VAL A 318 2.78 -6.74 -14.06
C VAL A 318 3.12 -6.49 -12.59
N TYR A 319 3.50 -5.25 -12.26
CA TYR A 319 3.83 -4.79 -10.92
C TYR A 319 2.74 -3.84 -10.43
N ASP A 320 2.47 -3.87 -9.14
CA ASP A 320 1.75 -2.77 -8.51
C ASP A 320 2.61 -1.50 -8.59
N GLU A 321 2.04 -0.41 -9.11
CA GLU A 321 2.73 0.86 -9.31
C GLU A 321 3.23 1.40 -7.97
N GLY A 322 2.36 1.47 -6.97
CA GLY A 322 2.73 1.92 -5.63
C GLY A 322 3.83 1.06 -5.00
N TRP A 323 3.78 -0.27 -5.17
CA TRP A 323 4.88 -1.14 -4.75
C TRP A 323 6.19 -0.80 -5.47
N LEU A 324 6.18 -0.70 -6.80
CA LEU A 324 7.38 -0.46 -7.60
C LEU A 324 8.05 0.86 -7.21
N GLU A 325 7.27 1.94 -7.11
CA GLU A 325 7.74 3.27 -6.72
C GLU A 325 8.33 3.27 -5.31
N ASN A 326 7.61 2.69 -4.34
CA ASN A 326 8.09 2.60 -2.96
C ASN A 326 9.40 1.79 -2.86
N MET A 327 9.54 0.69 -3.62
CA MET A 327 10.76 -0.11 -3.60
C MET A 327 11.94 0.61 -4.25
N ILE A 328 11.71 1.35 -5.34
CA ILE A 328 12.72 2.20 -6.00
C ILE A 328 13.17 3.33 -5.07
N ASP A 329 12.24 4.00 -4.41
CA ASP A 329 12.53 5.07 -3.46
C ASP A 329 13.29 4.56 -2.23
N GLU A 330 12.91 3.42 -1.67
CA GLU A 330 13.65 2.80 -0.57
C GLU A 330 15.06 2.39 -1.02
N PHE A 331 15.18 1.80 -2.20
CA PHE A 331 16.48 1.46 -2.79
C PHE A 331 17.39 2.68 -2.97
N GLY A 332 16.86 3.77 -3.52
CA GLY A 332 17.60 5.02 -3.72
C GLY A 332 17.97 5.72 -2.41
N ASN A 333 17.05 5.73 -1.43
CA ASN A 333 17.24 6.46 -0.18
C ASN A 333 18.36 5.90 0.70
N PHE A 334 18.54 4.59 0.72
CA PHE A 334 19.56 3.94 1.56
C PHE A 334 20.86 3.62 0.80
N ARG A 335 20.95 3.95 -0.49
CA ARG A 335 22.10 3.58 -1.32
C ARG A 335 23.39 4.22 -0.81
N ARG A 336 24.44 3.40 -0.66
CA ARG A 336 25.82 3.85 -0.37
C ARG A 336 26.84 2.86 -0.93
N GLY A 337 27.61 3.29 -1.93
CA GLY A 337 28.52 2.42 -2.66
C GLY A 337 27.79 1.20 -3.23
N ASN A 338 28.32 0.01 -2.95
CA ASN A 338 27.72 -1.25 -3.42
C ASN A 338 26.61 -1.80 -2.52
N GLY A 339 26.33 -1.17 -1.38
CA GLY A 339 25.36 -1.66 -0.39
C GLY A 339 24.35 -0.60 0.02
N PHE A 340 23.81 -0.78 1.23
CA PHE A 340 22.83 0.10 1.82
C PHE A 340 23.20 0.46 3.27
N ASP A 341 22.93 1.70 3.66
CA ASP A 341 23.28 2.26 4.97
C ASP A 341 22.11 3.07 5.53
N TYR A 342 21.72 2.81 6.79
CA TYR A 342 20.70 3.58 7.52
C TYR A 342 20.98 5.08 7.54
N PHE A 343 22.26 5.46 7.61
CA PHE A 343 22.69 6.84 7.66
C PHE A 343 23.12 7.36 6.28
N ALA A 344 22.65 6.74 5.19
CA ALA A 344 22.91 7.23 3.84
C ALA A 344 22.44 8.68 3.66
N GLY A 345 21.35 9.08 4.31
CA GLY A 345 20.87 10.48 4.33
C GLY A 345 21.73 11.46 5.15
N GLY A 346 22.76 10.96 5.82
CA GLY A 346 23.59 11.70 6.77
C GLY A 346 23.07 11.60 8.20
N PHE A 347 23.98 11.79 9.16
CA PHE A 347 23.64 11.82 10.58
C PHE A 347 24.46 12.89 11.30
N LEU A 348 23.79 14.00 11.61
CA LEU A 348 24.39 15.18 12.24
C LEU A 348 25.69 15.59 11.53
N TRP A 349 26.78 15.75 12.26
CA TRP A 349 28.12 16.00 11.73
C TRP A 349 29.00 14.74 11.66
N LEU A 350 28.47 13.57 12.03
CA LEU A 350 29.25 12.33 12.16
C LEU A 350 29.28 11.53 10.86
N VAL A 351 28.17 11.51 10.12
CA VAL A 351 28.06 10.78 8.86
C VAL A 351 27.64 11.75 7.77
N PRO A 352 28.49 12.01 6.75
CA PRO A 352 28.07 12.81 5.60
C PRO A 352 27.01 12.06 4.78
N PRO A 353 26.10 12.76 4.09
CA PRO A 353 25.18 12.15 3.15
C PRO A 353 25.92 11.40 2.04
N SER A 354 25.33 10.30 1.56
CA SER A 354 25.87 9.55 0.43
C SER A 354 25.50 10.19 -0.89
N GLN A 355 26.49 10.30 -1.77
CA GLN A 355 26.37 10.77 -3.15
C GLN A 355 25.71 9.75 -4.09
N ASP A 356 25.56 8.50 -3.64
CA ASP A 356 24.95 7.43 -4.45
C ASP A 356 23.43 7.40 -4.35
N ARG A 357 22.86 8.21 -3.46
CA ARG A 357 21.41 8.32 -3.27
C ARG A 357 20.74 8.96 -4.46
N PHE A 358 19.56 8.46 -4.76
CA PHE A 358 18.67 9.05 -5.74
C PHE A 358 17.24 8.99 -5.24
N GLN A 359 16.38 9.73 -5.92
CA GLN A 359 14.94 9.78 -5.71
C GLN A 359 14.25 9.75 -7.07
N MET A 360 12.97 9.42 -7.11
CA MET A 360 12.18 9.51 -8.32
C MET A 360 12.05 10.96 -8.81
N THR A 361 12.14 11.17 -10.13
CA THR A 361 11.92 12.48 -10.75
C THR A 361 10.45 12.72 -11.09
N GLU A 362 9.76 11.68 -11.51
CA GLU A 362 8.38 11.73 -12.00
C GLU A 362 7.69 10.41 -11.68
N ASP A 363 6.36 10.42 -11.76
CA ASP A 363 5.52 9.24 -11.61
C ASP A 363 5.85 8.18 -12.66
N THR A 364 5.52 6.93 -12.37
CA THR A 364 5.74 5.81 -13.28
C THR A 364 5.09 6.05 -14.65
N ARG A 365 5.89 5.92 -15.71
CA ARG A 365 5.45 6.10 -17.11
C ARG A 365 5.31 4.75 -17.79
N TYR A 366 4.10 4.41 -18.23
CA TYR A 366 3.89 3.24 -19.07
C TYR A 366 4.08 3.60 -20.54
N VAL A 367 4.92 2.86 -21.24
CA VAL A 367 5.18 3.00 -22.68
C VAL A 367 5.13 1.64 -23.35
N VAL A 368 4.90 1.62 -24.66
CA VAL A 368 5.03 0.39 -25.45
C VAL A 368 6.48 0.28 -25.91
N ASP A 369 7.15 -0.79 -25.52
CA ASP A 369 8.51 -1.08 -25.96
C ASP A 369 8.51 -1.38 -27.46
N PRO A 370 9.25 -0.61 -28.29
CA PRO A 370 9.26 -0.81 -29.74
C PRO A 370 9.86 -2.16 -30.15
N GLU A 371 10.69 -2.78 -29.32
CA GLU A 371 11.40 -4.03 -29.61
C GLU A 371 10.54 -5.25 -29.28
N THR A 372 9.99 -5.28 -28.07
CA THR A 372 9.20 -6.43 -27.57
C THR A 372 7.69 -6.27 -27.84
N LYS A 373 7.23 -5.05 -28.14
CA LYS A 373 5.81 -4.67 -28.22
C LYS A 373 5.04 -4.83 -26.91
N ASP A 374 5.74 -5.04 -25.80
CA ASP A 374 5.14 -5.13 -24.48
C ASP A 374 4.97 -3.74 -23.85
N VAL A 375 4.00 -3.63 -22.94
CA VAL A 375 3.88 -2.44 -22.10
C VAL A 375 4.93 -2.57 -20.99
N VAL A 376 5.78 -1.56 -20.87
CA VAL A 376 6.83 -1.49 -19.85
C VAL A 376 6.64 -0.25 -18.98
N ALA A 377 6.94 -0.37 -17.71
CA ALA A 377 6.94 0.75 -16.77
C ALA A 377 8.35 1.35 -16.71
N LEU A 378 8.45 2.65 -16.93
CA LEU A 378 9.67 3.44 -16.81
C LEU A 378 9.58 4.33 -15.58
N VAL A 379 10.65 4.32 -14.79
CA VAL A 379 10.79 5.19 -13.62
C VAL A 379 12.14 5.89 -13.70
N CYS A 380 12.10 7.19 -13.92
CA CYS A 380 13.27 8.04 -14.00
C CYS A 380 13.70 8.48 -12.59
N VAL A 381 15.00 8.50 -12.32
CA VAL A 381 15.55 8.88 -11.01
C VAL A 381 16.65 9.93 -11.15
N ASN A 382 16.73 10.85 -10.19
CA ASN A 382 17.74 11.90 -10.09
C ASN A 382 18.53 11.80 -8.79
N PRO A 383 19.78 12.30 -8.74
CA PRO A 383 20.54 12.35 -7.50
C PRO A 383 19.78 13.12 -6.41
N ALA A 384 19.79 12.60 -5.18
CA ALA A 384 19.04 13.20 -4.07
C ALA A 384 19.47 14.65 -3.76
N GLU A 385 20.73 15.00 -4.06
CA GLU A 385 21.29 16.34 -3.85
C GLU A 385 21.15 17.27 -5.07
N ASN A 386 20.84 16.72 -6.25
CA ASN A 386 20.74 17.51 -7.49
C ASN A 386 19.57 17.03 -8.36
N GLN A 387 18.46 17.75 -8.27
CA GLN A 387 17.25 17.36 -8.97
C GLN A 387 17.28 17.61 -10.48
N ARG A 388 18.30 18.32 -10.98
CA ARG A 388 18.38 18.77 -12.39
C ARG A 388 18.98 17.74 -13.34
N THR A 389 19.65 16.73 -12.81
CA THR A 389 20.36 15.71 -13.61
C THR A 389 19.67 14.37 -13.49
N LEU A 390 19.63 13.60 -14.57
CA LEU A 390 19.13 12.23 -14.56
C LEU A 390 20.25 11.30 -14.06
N SER A 391 20.00 10.55 -13.00
CA SER A 391 20.94 9.56 -12.44
C SER A 391 20.78 8.20 -13.11
N GLY A 392 19.55 7.83 -13.47
CA GLY A 392 19.28 6.52 -14.05
C GLY A 392 17.81 6.34 -14.39
N VAL A 393 17.51 5.21 -14.99
CA VAL A 393 16.15 4.82 -15.37
C VAL A 393 15.94 3.35 -14.99
N PHE A 394 14.83 3.08 -14.33
CA PHE A 394 14.32 1.72 -14.14
C PHE A 394 13.35 1.38 -15.28
N LYS A 395 13.51 0.20 -15.88
CA LYS A 395 12.59 -0.38 -16.85
C LYS A 395 12.04 -1.68 -16.28
N ALA A 396 10.80 -1.66 -15.83
CA ALA A 396 10.10 -2.82 -15.31
C ALA A 396 9.36 -3.53 -16.46
N THR A 397 9.72 -4.79 -16.67
CA THR A 397 9.19 -5.67 -17.72
C THR A 397 8.61 -6.94 -17.09
N ARG A 398 7.94 -7.78 -17.87
CA ARG A 398 7.49 -9.09 -17.40
C ARG A 398 8.63 -10.05 -17.02
N GLU A 399 9.84 -9.81 -17.52
CA GLU A 399 11.00 -10.66 -17.25
C GLU A 399 11.79 -10.20 -16.02
N GLY A 400 11.52 -9.00 -15.53
CA GLY A 400 12.17 -8.41 -14.36
C GLY A 400 12.29 -6.90 -14.45
N VAL A 401 12.95 -6.33 -13.44
CA VAL A 401 13.25 -4.90 -13.36
C VAL A 401 14.71 -4.65 -13.73
N LEU A 402 14.93 -3.85 -14.76
CA LEU A 402 16.25 -3.46 -15.23
C LEU A 402 16.59 -2.05 -14.73
N TYR A 403 17.80 -1.83 -14.24
CA TYR A 403 18.32 -0.51 -13.89
C TYR A 403 19.43 -0.09 -14.85
N TYR A 404 19.29 1.09 -15.44
CA TYR A 404 20.26 1.70 -16.34
C TYR A 404 20.89 2.90 -15.62
N ASP A 405 22.19 2.81 -15.32
CA ASP A 405 22.95 3.90 -14.72
C ASP A 405 23.35 4.93 -15.81
N LEU A 406 22.81 6.14 -15.68
CA LEU A 406 23.01 7.22 -16.65
C LEU A 406 23.81 8.40 -16.09
N LYS A 407 24.42 8.25 -14.90
CA LYS A 407 25.19 9.33 -14.23
C LYS A 407 26.28 9.93 -15.12
N GLN A 408 26.90 9.10 -15.98
CA GLN A 408 27.98 9.53 -16.86
C GLN A 408 27.50 10.07 -18.22
N SER A 409 26.20 9.92 -18.52
CA SER A 409 25.64 10.27 -19.82
C SER A 409 25.18 11.74 -19.94
N ASN A 410 25.33 12.53 -18.86
CA ASN A 410 25.03 13.97 -18.82
C ASN A 410 23.58 14.35 -19.23
N TYR A 411 22.62 13.47 -18.96
CA TYR A 411 21.21 13.76 -19.19
C TYR A 411 20.65 14.70 -18.12
N ILE A 412 19.73 15.56 -18.53
CA ILE A 412 18.94 16.40 -17.63
C ILE A 412 17.71 15.63 -17.14
N SER A 413 17.25 15.95 -15.93
CA SER A 413 16.00 15.42 -15.37
C SER A 413 14.81 15.94 -16.17
N GLY A 414 13.78 15.10 -16.35
CA GLY A 414 12.52 15.49 -17.00
C GLY A 414 11.88 16.73 -16.37
N MET A 415 11.90 16.83 -15.03
CA MET A 415 11.40 18.00 -14.29
C MET A 415 12.10 19.32 -14.65
N THR A 416 13.33 19.27 -15.16
CA THR A 416 14.10 20.47 -15.52
C THR A 416 13.99 20.78 -17.01
N ALA A 417 13.55 19.82 -17.81
CA ALA A 417 13.33 20.00 -19.24
C ALA A 417 11.98 20.69 -19.53
N GLU A 418 11.01 20.57 -18.61
CA GLU A 418 9.79 21.41 -18.55
C GLU A 418 10.10 22.84 -18.14
#